data_AF-A0A7S4UE21-F1
#
_entry.id   AF-A0A7S4UE21-F1
#
_cell.length_a   1.000
_cell.length_b   1.000
_cell.length_c   1.000
_cell.angle_alpha   90.00
_cell.angle_beta   90.00
_cell.angle_gamma   90.00
#
_symmetry.space_group_name_H-M   'P 1'
#
loop_
_entity.id
_entity.type
_entity.pdbx_description
1 polymer ?
#
loop_
_entity_poly.entity_id
_entity_poly.type
_entity_poly.pdbx_seq_one_letter_code
_entity_poly.pdbx_strand_id
1 'polypeptide(L)'
;IVCDGPVDAIWIESMNTVLDDNKKLCLVSGEIIKLSPTICMQFEVEDLAVASPATVSRCGMIFVEPSALGVTVLYESWLERLDEKFKPFEKEFQHLMSTFIEPALQFVRRNITEVAQTVDNNLVNSLLRLIDCQIATCFARVEEE
;
A
#
# COMPACT_ATOMS: atom_id res chain seq x y z
N ILE A 1 -1.34 17.22 -5.07
CA ILE A 1 -1.15 16.31 -6.23
C ILE A 1 -0.36 15.12 -5.71
N VAL A 2 -0.84 13.90 -5.93
CA VAL A 2 -0.15 12.67 -5.54
C VAL A 2 0.20 11.92 -6.82
N CYS A 3 1.46 11.54 -6.96
CA CYS A 3 1.98 10.75 -8.07
C CYS A 3 2.43 9.41 -7.50
N ASP A 4 1.73 8.33 -7.86
CA ASP A 4 2.04 6.96 -7.44
C ASP A 4 2.67 6.19 -8.62
N GLY A 5 3.81 5.56 -8.37
CA GLY A 5 4.51 4.72 -9.33
C GLY A 5 6.03 4.79 -9.20
N PRO A 6 6.76 3.92 -9.90
CA PRO A 6 8.22 3.89 -9.84
C PRO A 6 8.84 5.18 -10.41
N VAL A 7 9.93 5.61 -9.80
CA VAL A 7 10.74 6.72 -10.34
C VAL A 7 11.48 6.25 -11.57
N ASP A 8 11.49 7.08 -12.61
CA ASP A 8 12.34 6.93 -13.78
C ASP A 8 13.18 8.21 -13.95
N ALA A 9 14.43 8.04 -14.37
CA ALA A 9 15.39 9.13 -14.54
C ALA A 9 14.89 10.20 -15.52
N ILE A 10 14.12 9.83 -16.55
CA ILE A 10 13.67 10.74 -17.62
C ILE A 10 12.66 11.75 -17.08
N TRP A 11 11.64 11.28 -16.35
CA TRP A 11 10.57 12.18 -15.89
C TRP A 11 10.97 12.94 -14.64
N ILE A 12 11.76 12.35 -13.74
CA ILE A 12 12.15 13.03 -12.51
C ILE A 12 13.08 14.22 -12.78
N GLU A 13 13.94 14.13 -13.79
CA GLU A 13 14.80 15.23 -14.21
C GLU A 13 13.99 16.40 -14.78
N SER A 14 12.95 16.09 -15.55
CA SER A 14 12.02 17.08 -16.11
C SER A 14 11.22 17.82 -15.02
N MET A 15 11.12 17.23 -13.82
CA MET A 15 10.43 17.83 -12.67
C MET A 15 11.33 18.70 -11.78
N ASN A 16 12.64 18.77 -12.04
CA ASN A 16 13.58 19.48 -11.16
C ASN A 16 13.21 20.95 -10.88
N THR A 17 12.61 21.67 -11.85
CA THR A 17 12.16 23.08 -11.71
C THR A 17 10.81 23.23 -11.00
N VAL A 18 10.06 22.14 -10.89
CA VAL A 18 8.84 22.06 -10.07
C VAL A 18 9.20 21.77 -8.63
N LEU A 19 10.22 20.93 -8.41
CA LEU A 19 10.63 20.49 -7.08
C LEU A 19 11.50 21.51 -6.34
N ASP A 20 12.20 22.39 -7.06
CA ASP A 20 12.97 23.50 -6.47
C ASP A 20 12.07 24.62 -5.90
N ASP A 21 12.69 25.70 -5.41
CA ASP A 21 11.99 26.88 -4.86
C ASP A 21 11.27 27.71 -5.93
N ASN A 22 11.57 27.51 -7.22
CA ASN A 22 10.94 28.26 -8.29
C ASN A 22 9.49 27.83 -8.52
N LYS A 23 9.17 26.55 -8.24
CA LYS A 23 7.83 25.97 -8.39
C LYS A 23 7.25 26.21 -9.79
N LYS A 24 8.05 25.97 -10.83
CA LYS A 24 7.68 26.18 -12.25
C LYS A 24 7.70 24.86 -13.03
N LEU A 25 6.58 24.52 -13.65
CA LEU A 25 6.48 23.43 -14.60
C LEU A 25 6.78 23.96 -16.00
N CYS A 26 7.88 23.52 -16.58
CA CYS A 26 8.27 23.83 -17.95
C CYS A 26 7.78 22.71 -18.86
N LEU A 27 6.84 23.01 -19.75
CA LEU A 27 6.31 22.06 -20.72
C LEU A 27 7.23 21.99 -21.94
N VAL A 28 7.20 20.85 -22.64
CA VAL A 28 7.93 20.67 -23.92
C VAL A 28 7.48 21.64 -25.01
N SER A 29 6.27 22.22 -24.87
CA SER A 29 5.76 23.30 -25.72
C SER A 29 6.48 24.64 -25.51
N GLY A 30 7.26 24.78 -24.44
CA GLY A 30 7.88 26.03 -24.01
C GLY A 30 7.01 26.85 -23.05
N GLU A 31 5.78 26.41 -22.77
CA GLU A 31 4.92 27.06 -21.78
C GLU A 31 5.43 26.82 -20.36
N ILE A 32 5.28 27.85 -19.52
CA ILE A 32 5.73 27.82 -18.12
C ILE A 32 4.53 28.03 -17.23
N ILE A 33 4.19 27.00 -16.46
CA ILE A 33 3.11 27.04 -15.47
C ILE A 33 3.74 27.23 -14.09
N LYS A 34 3.41 28.35 -13.43
CA LYS A 34 3.83 28.59 -12.05
C LYS A 34 2.83 27.95 -11.08
N LEU A 35 3.33 27.09 -10.20
CA LEU A 35 2.52 26.46 -9.15
C LEU A 35 2.30 27.46 -8.01
N SER A 36 1.07 27.45 -7.47
CA SER A 36 0.72 28.21 -6.28
C SER A 36 1.42 27.62 -5.04
N PRO A 37 1.81 28.45 -4.04
CA PRO A 37 2.33 27.96 -2.75
C PRO A 37 1.37 27.00 -2.01
N THR A 38 0.08 27.01 -2.36
CA THR A 38 -0.93 26.09 -1.80
C THR A 38 -0.86 24.68 -2.38
N ILE A 39 -0.12 24.47 -3.47
CA ILE A 39 0.00 23.15 -4.11
C ILE A 39 1.14 22.38 -3.43
N CYS A 40 0.78 21.25 -2.82
CA CYS A 40 1.73 20.24 -2.39
C CYS A 40 1.77 19.08 -3.40
N MET A 41 2.97 18.66 -3.78
CA MET A 41 3.21 17.52 -4.65
C MET A 41 3.87 16.41 -3.82
N GLN A 42 3.28 15.23 -3.86
CA GLN A 42 3.72 14.05 -3.11
C GLN A 42 3.98 12.92 -4.10
N PHE A 43 5.02 12.16 -3.85
CA PHE A 43 5.40 11.00 -4.65
C PHE A 43 5.38 9.77 -3.77
N GLU A 44 4.58 8.78 -4.15
CA GLU A 44 4.63 7.44 -3.60
C GLU A 44 5.44 6.58 -4.57
N VAL A 45 6.59 6.11 -4.12
CA VAL A 45 7.59 5.43 -4.96
C VAL A 45 8.13 4.23 -4.20
N GLU A 46 8.39 3.13 -4.91
CA GLU A 46 8.96 1.92 -4.30
C GLU A 46 10.42 2.14 -3.89
N ASP A 47 11.23 2.67 -4.80
CA ASP A 47 12.62 3.00 -4.54
C ASP A 47 13.06 4.27 -5.32
N LEU A 48 14.23 4.79 -4.94
CA LEU A 48 14.88 5.95 -5.54
C LEU A 48 16.19 5.57 -6.25
N ALA A 49 16.36 4.31 -6.66
CA ALA A 49 17.63 3.79 -7.17
C ALA A 49 18.12 4.53 -8.42
N VAL A 50 17.19 5.07 -9.22
CA VAL A 50 17.49 5.80 -10.45
C VAL A 50 17.47 7.33 -10.27
N ALA A 51 17.20 7.83 -9.06
CA ALA A 51 17.16 9.25 -8.79
C ALA A 51 18.53 9.78 -8.36
N SER A 52 18.95 10.92 -8.92
CA SER A 52 20.22 11.55 -8.51
C SER A 52 20.11 12.15 -7.09
N PRO A 53 21.18 12.13 -6.27
CA PRO A 53 21.20 12.77 -4.95
C PRO A 53 20.78 14.24 -4.97
N ALA A 54 21.08 14.97 -6.05
CA ALA A 54 20.74 16.38 -6.22
C ALA A 54 19.23 16.62 -6.46
N THR A 55 18.53 15.63 -7.03
CA THR A 55 17.08 15.69 -7.27
C THR A 55 16.33 15.42 -5.96
N VAL A 56 16.75 14.39 -5.23
CA VAL A 56 16.13 14.00 -3.95
C VAL A 56 16.40 15.00 -2.83
N SER A 57 17.51 15.75 -2.88
CA SER A 57 17.83 16.76 -1.86
C SER A 57 16.86 17.94 -1.80
N ARG A 58 15.99 18.09 -2.81
CA ARG A 58 14.98 19.16 -2.88
C ARG A 58 13.64 18.73 -2.29
N CYS A 59 13.50 17.46 -1.92
CA CYS A 59 12.26 16.88 -1.41
C CYS A 59 12.41 16.50 0.07
N GLY A 60 11.30 16.58 0.81
CA GLY A 60 11.21 15.95 2.12
C GLY A 60 11.03 14.45 1.96
N MET A 61 11.94 13.66 2.54
CA MET A 61 11.89 12.20 2.45
C MET A 61 11.26 11.59 3.70
N ILE A 62 10.26 10.74 3.48
CA ILE A 62 9.60 9.95 4.52
C ILE A 62 9.82 8.48 4.15
N PHE A 63 10.60 7.78 4.96
CA PHE A 63 10.84 6.34 4.79
C PHE A 63 9.80 5.59 5.61
N VAL A 64 9.00 4.75 4.94
CA VAL A 64 8.02 3.88 5.59
C VAL A 64 8.51 2.45 5.47
N GLU A 65 8.79 1.81 6.60
CA GLU A 65 9.13 0.39 6.60
C GLU A 65 7.84 -0.43 6.47
N PRO A 66 7.74 -1.39 5.52
CA PRO A 66 6.54 -2.20 5.37
C PRO A 66 6.17 -3.00 6.63
N SER A 67 7.18 -3.38 7.41
CA SER A 67 7.02 -4.09 8.69
C SER A 67 6.42 -3.20 9.79
N ALA A 68 6.56 -1.87 9.69
CA ALA A 68 6.10 -0.95 10.72
C ALA A 68 4.57 -0.86 10.82
N LEU A 69 3.86 -1.10 9.71
CA LEU A 69 2.40 -1.15 9.70
C LEU A 69 1.87 -2.42 10.38
N GLY A 70 2.62 -3.53 10.26
CA GLY A 70 2.23 -4.85 10.74
C GLY A 70 1.03 -5.45 9.99
N VAL A 71 0.81 -6.75 10.19
CA VAL A 71 -0.34 -7.47 9.59
C VAL A 71 -1.62 -7.33 10.41
N THR A 72 -1.51 -6.89 11.66
CA THR A 72 -2.62 -6.74 12.60
C THR A 72 -3.69 -5.77 12.10
N VAL A 73 -3.26 -4.62 11.59
CA VAL A 73 -4.19 -3.59 11.09
C VAL A 73 -5.03 -4.08 9.92
N LEU A 74 -4.56 -5.08 9.16
CA LEU A 74 -5.28 -5.61 8.01
C LEU A 74 -6.51 -6.40 8.45
N TYR A 75 -6.35 -7.31 9.40
CA TYR A 75 -7.48 -8.09 9.89
C TYR A 75 -8.37 -7.26 10.83
N GLU A 76 -7.84 -6.31 11.58
CA GLU A 76 -8.65 -5.40 12.40
C GLU A 76 -9.57 -4.53 11.53
N SER A 77 -9.03 -3.91 10.47
CA SER A 77 -9.84 -3.16 9.51
C SER A 77 -10.83 -4.05 8.73
N TRP A 78 -10.50 -5.32 8.55
CA TRP A 78 -11.44 -6.30 7.96
C TRP A 78 -12.59 -6.63 8.91
N LEU A 79 -12.34 -6.84 10.20
CA LEU A 79 -13.37 -7.08 11.23
C LEU A 79 -14.33 -5.89 11.39
N GLU A 80 -13.81 -4.66 11.26
CA GLU A 80 -14.64 -3.46 11.26
C GLU A 80 -15.62 -3.40 10.08
N ARG A 81 -15.25 -3.96 8.92
CA ARG A 81 -16.06 -3.99 7.70
C ARG A 81 -16.91 -5.25 7.55
N LEU A 82 -16.88 -6.13 8.53
CA LEU A 82 -17.64 -7.38 8.53
C LEU A 82 -19.15 -7.08 8.51
N ASP A 83 -19.91 -7.86 7.74
CA ASP A 83 -21.37 -7.74 7.67
C ASP A 83 -22.01 -7.93 9.05
N GLU A 84 -23.10 -7.19 9.32
CA GLU A 84 -23.84 -7.23 10.59
C GLU A 84 -24.23 -8.65 11.01
N LYS A 85 -24.52 -9.54 10.06
CA LYS A 85 -24.88 -10.93 10.34
C LYS A 85 -23.71 -11.74 10.95
N PHE A 86 -22.48 -11.37 10.65
CA PHE A 86 -21.26 -12.02 11.16
C PHE A 86 -20.60 -11.27 12.31
N LYS A 87 -21.06 -10.05 12.63
CA LYS A 87 -20.59 -9.27 13.76
C LYS A 87 -20.65 -10.01 15.11
N PRO A 88 -21.63 -10.89 15.40
CA PRO A 88 -21.61 -11.71 16.61
C PRO A 88 -20.37 -12.60 16.76
N PHE A 89 -19.75 -13.00 15.63
CA PHE A 89 -18.58 -13.88 15.58
C PHE A 89 -17.24 -13.11 15.49
N GLU A 90 -17.27 -11.78 15.60
CA GLU A 90 -16.09 -10.92 15.45
C GLU A 90 -14.97 -11.31 16.42
N LYS A 91 -15.31 -11.67 17.66
CA LYS A 91 -14.32 -12.06 18.68
C LYS A 91 -13.65 -13.39 18.34
N GLU A 92 -14.42 -14.35 17.85
CA GLU A 92 -13.90 -15.63 17.38
C GLU A 92 -12.96 -15.43 16.21
N PHE A 93 -13.34 -14.61 15.22
CA PHE A 93 -12.46 -14.28 14.10
C PHE A 93 -11.18 -13.58 14.58
N GLN A 94 -11.28 -12.58 15.45
CA GLN A 94 -10.12 -11.88 16.00
C GLN A 94 -9.17 -12.84 16.72
N HIS A 95 -9.70 -13.77 17.51
CA HIS A 95 -8.91 -14.78 18.19
C HIS A 95 -8.20 -15.71 17.20
N LEU A 96 -8.88 -16.19 16.16
CA LEU A 96 -8.28 -17.02 15.11
C LEU A 96 -7.17 -16.26 14.36
N MET A 97 -7.44 -15.03 13.92
CA MET A 97 -6.48 -14.23 13.16
C MET A 97 -5.21 -13.95 13.96
N SER A 98 -5.35 -13.47 15.20
CA SER A 98 -4.21 -13.18 16.08
C SER A 98 -3.42 -14.43 16.48
N THR A 99 -4.08 -15.59 16.59
CA THR A 99 -3.42 -16.86 16.96
C THR A 99 -2.66 -17.47 15.79
N PHE A 100 -3.19 -17.40 14.57
CA PHE A 100 -2.67 -18.17 13.44
C PHE A 100 -1.88 -17.38 12.41
N ILE A 101 -2.19 -16.10 12.17
CA ILE A 101 -1.56 -15.34 11.07
C ILE A 101 -0.05 -15.22 11.28
N GLU A 102 0.37 -14.71 12.44
CA GLU A 102 1.78 -14.43 12.70
C GLU A 102 2.63 -15.72 12.72
N PRO A 103 2.23 -16.82 13.41
CA PRO A 103 2.97 -18.07 13.33
C PRO A 103 2.98 -18.70 11.93
N ALA A 104 1.90 -18.56 11.16
CA ALA A 104 1.84 -19.08 9.79
C ALA A 104 2.82 -18.32 8.87
N LEU A 105 2.87 -17.00 8.96
CA LEU A 105 3.84 -16.18 8.22
C LEU A 105 5.28 -16.56 8.59
N GLN A 106 5.58 -16.68 9.89
CA GLN A 106 6.89 -17.12 10.34
C GLN A 106 7.25 -18.53 9.85
N PHE A 107 6.26 -19.43 9.78
CA PHE A 107 6.45 -20.76 9.22
C PHE A 107 6.80 -20.69 7.73
N VAL A 108 6.07 -19.89 6.95
CA VAL A 108 6.35 -19.66 5.52
C VAL A 108 7.77 -19.13 5.33
N ARG A 109 8.16 -18.08 6.05
CA ARG A 109 9.48 -17.44 5.90
C ARG A 109 10.65 -18.35 6.30
N ARG A 110 10.45 -19.27 7.25
CA ARG A 110 11.53 -20.14 7.75
C ARG A 110 11.62 -21.50 7.06
N ASN A 111 10.49 -22.06 6.65
CA ASN A 111 10.41 -23.47 6.25
C ASN A 111 10.02 -23.66 4.77
N ILE A 112 9.55 -22.61 4.09
CA ILE A 112 9.09 -22.69 2.71
C ILE A 112 10.02 -21.90 1.80
N THR A 113 10.32 -22.46 0.63
CA THR A 113 11.01 -21.76 -0.46
C THR A 113 9.98 -21.29 -1.48
N GLU A 114 9.77 -19.98 -1.56
CA GLU A 114 8.82 -19.39 -2.49
C GLU A 114 9.47 -19.18 -3.86
N VAL A 115 8.73 -19.47 -4.94
CA VAL A 115 9.22 -19.30 -6.32
C VAL A 115 9.33 -17.82 -6.70
N ALA A 116 8.46 -16.99 -6.13
CA ALA A 116 8.46 -15.55 -6.30
C ALA A 116 8.48 -14.88 -4.92
N GLN A 117 9.11 -13.70 -4.83
CA GLN A 117 9.12 -12.92 -3.60
C GLN A 117 7.70 -12.45 -3.27
N THR A 118 7.28 -12.69 -2.03
CA THR A 118 5.97 -12.26 -1.52
C THR A 118 6.15 -11.31 -0.34
N VAL A 119 5.12 -10.50 -0.08
CA VAL A 119 5.05 -9.57 1.05
C VAL A 119 3.99 -10.08 2.03
N ASP A 120 4.29 -10.09 3.33
CA ASP A 120 3.38 -10.62 4.37
C ASP A 120 1.99 -9.98 4.30
N ASN A 121 1.92 -8.66 4.14
CA ASN A 121 0.66 -7.93 3.99
C ASN A 121 -0.18 -8.43 2.81
N ASN A 122 0.45 -8.79 1.69
CA ASN A 122 -0.24 -9.30 0.51
C ASN A 122 -0.75 -10.74 0.72
N LEU A 123 0.00 -11.57 1.45
CA LEU A 123 -0.43 -12.92 1.82
C LEU A 123 -1.66 -12.86 2.72
N VAL A 124 -1.63 -11.99 3.75
CA VAL A 124 -2.76 -11.80 4.67
C VAL A 124 -3.97 -11.21 3.96
N ASN A 125 -3.78 -10.20 3.11
CA ASN A 125 -4.88 -9.64 2.32
C ASN A 125 -5.50 -10.68 1.38
N SER A 126 -4.68 -11.58 0.81
CA SER A 126 -5.17 -12.69 -0.02
C SER A 126 -5.98 -13.70 0.80
N LEU A 127 -5.54 -14.03 2.02
CA LEU A 127 -6.31 -14.86 2.95
C LEU A 127 -7.66 -14.23 3.30
N LEU A 128 -7.68 -12.94 3.64
CA LEU A 128 -8.92 -12.22 3.98
C LEU A 128 -9.91 -12.22 2.80
N ARG A 129 -9.42 -12.00 1.57
CA ARG A 129 -10.25 -12.10 0.35
C ARG A 129 -10.83 -13.51 0.15
N LEU A 130 -10.07 -14.56 0.46
CA LEU A 130 -10.59 -15.93 0.38
C LEU A 130 -11.70 -16.17 1.41
N ILE A 131 -11.57 -15.62 2.61
CA ILE A 131 -12.60 -15.69 3.64
C ILE A 131 -13.85 -14.93 3.20
N ASP A 132 -13.70 -13.74 2.63
CA ASP A 132 -14.82 -12.96 2.06
C ASP A 132 -15.56 -13.76 0.99
N CYS A 133 -14.85 -14.45 0.10
CA CYS A 133 -15.47 -15.31 -0.90
C CYS A 133 -16.28 -16.46 -0.28
N GLN A 134 -15.78 -17.08 0.79
CA GLN A 134 -16.51 -18.15 1.50
C GLN A 134 -17.75 -17.60 2.21
N ILE A 135 -17.63 -16.46 2.87
CA ILE A 135 -18.75 -15.77 3.52
C ILE A 135 -19.83 -15.42 2.50
N ALA A 136 -19.45 -14.83 1.36
CA ALA A 136 -20.36 -14.51 0.27
C ALA A 136 -21.08 -15.76 -0.29
N THR A 137 -20.37 -16.88 -0.40
CA THR A 137 -20.96 -18.15 -0.88
C THR A 137 -21.95 -18.73 0.13
N CYS A 138 -21.67 -18.62 1.43
CA CYS A 138 -22.62 -19.01 2.48
C CYS A 138 -23.90 -18.17 2.40
N PHE A 139 -23.81 -16.87 2.09
CA PHE A 139 -24.98 -16.03 1.90
C PHE A 139 -25.84 -16.45 0.72
N ALA A 140 -25.23 -16.73 -0.44
CA ALA A 140 -25.97 -17.16 -1.62
C ALA A 140 -26.80 -18.43 -1.38
N ARG A 141 -26.30 -19.33 -0.52
CA ARG A 141 -27.01 -20.57 -0.14
C ARG A 141 -28.16 -20.35 0.85
N VAL A 142 -28.07 -19.34 1.71
CA VAL A 142 -29.11 -19.04 2.71
C VAL A 142 -30.26 -18.24 2.11
N GLU A 143 -30.05 -17.50 1.01
CA GLU A 143 -31.13 -16.81 0.29
C GLU A 143 -31.92 -17.71 -0.68
N GLU A 144 -31.38 -18.90 -1.02
CA GLU A 144 -32.06 -19.91 -1.85
C GLU A 144 -32.99 -20.85 -1.05
N GLU A 145 -32.95 -20.83 0.30
CA GLU A 145 -33.85 -21.56 1.22
C GLU A 145 -34.90 -20.64 1.86
#